data_AF-A0A2V8DED9-F1
#
_entry.id   AF-A0A2V8DED9-F1
#
_cell.length_a   1.000
_cell.length_b   1.000
_cell.length_c   1.000
_cell.angle_alpha   90.00
_cell.angle_beta   90.00
_cell.angle_gamma   90.00
#
_symmetry.space_group_name_H-M   'P 1'
#
loop_
_entity.id
_entity.type
_entity.pdbx_description
1 polymer ?
#
loop_
_entity_poly.entity_id
_entity_poly.type
_entity_poly.pdbx_seq_one_letter_code
_entity_poly.pdbx_strand_id
1 'polypeptide(L)'
;MIERLRARNEWKFFAALSKADRALAVVWWVVLVLRGVLPAVFAIAMGVLVAAVQRSDGLSGPLALAGVVFVLLQVLSPIHQAVGANLGDRTAAWLYDRLTEACVRPPGMGHLEDPKLTSDLTVARDFDLGMTGPPLSISMDFIAGGLVEM
;
A
#
# COMPACT_ATOMS: atom_id res chain seq x y z
N MET A 1 0.09 24.56 -11.14
CA MET A 1 -0.82 23.73 -10.31
C MET A 1 -0.37 22.28 -10.22
N ILE A 2 0.02 21.65 -11.33
CA ILE A 2 0.56 20.27 -11.37
C ILE A 2 1.87 20.11 -10.57
N GLU A 3 2.78 21.09 -10.59
CA GLU A 3 4.01 21.05 -9.78
C GLU A 3 3.75 21.09 -8.27
N ARG A 4 2.76 21.86 -7.82
CA ARG A 4 2.36 21.91 -6.40
C ARG A 4 1.78 20.57 -5.93
N LEU A 5 1.06 19.86 -6.81
CA LEU A 5 0.56 18.52 -6.51
C LEU A 5 1.70 17.49 -6.50
N ARG A 6 2.69 17.61 -7.38
CA ARG A 6 3.85 16.71 -7.42
C ARG A 6 4.87 16.95 -6.30
N ALA A 7 4.87 18.16 -5.71
CA ALA A 7 5.72 18.52 -4.58
C ALA A 7 5.25 17.94 -3.24
N ARG A 8 3.98 17.51 -3.16
CA ARG A 8 3.38 16.87 -2.00
C ARG A 8 4.11 15.56 -1.66
N ASN A 9 4.34 15.33 -0.37
CA ASN A 9 5.10 14.19 0.13
C ASN A 9 4.40 12.86 -0.21
N GLU A 10 3.08 12.86 -0.25
CA GLU A 10 2.22 11.74 -0.63
C GLU A 10 2.54 11.26 -2.06
N TRP A 11 2.64 12.18 -3.02
CA TRP A 11 2.96 11.83 -4.41
C TRP A 11 4.41 11.36 -4.58
N LYS A 12 5.34 11.94 -3.82
CA LYS A 12 6.73 11.47 -3.80
C LYS A 12 6.81 10.05 -3.25
N PHE A 13 6.05 9.74 -2.21
CA PHE A 13 5.95 8.41 -1.63
C PHE A 13 5.38 7.38 -2.62
N PHE A 14 4.23 7.65 -3.24
CA PHE A 14 3.65 6.75 -4.24
C PHE A 14 4.55 6.59 -5.49
N ALA A 15 5.27 7.65 -5.87
CA ALA A 15 6.28 7.55 -6.92
C ALA A 15 7.48 6.68 -6.52
N ALA A 16 7.87 6.66 -5.25
CA ALA A 16 8.92 5.77 -4.75
C ALA A 16 8.46 4.30 -4.77
N LEU A 17 7.24 4.02 -4.30
CA LEU A 17 6.65 2.66 -4.33
C LEU A 17 6.66 2.07 -5.75
N SER A 18 6.19 2.85 -6.73
CA SER A 18 6.13 2.41 -8.14
C SER A 18 7.49 2.30 -8.83
N LYS A 19 8.52 3.01 -8.33
CA LYS A 19 9.90 2.88 -8.80
C LYS A 19 10.61 1.68 -8.21
N ALA A 20 10.32 1.33 -6.96
CA ALA A 20 10.90 0.18 -6.28
C ALA A 20 10.35 -1.14 -6.86
N ASP A 21 9.04 -1.27 -6.97
CA ASP A 21 8.40 -2.42 -7.62
C ASP A 21 7.06 -2.03 -8.25
N ARG A 22 7.05 -1.89 -9.57
CA ARG A 22 5.86 -1.51 -10.32
C ARG A 22 4.77 -2.58 -10.27
N ALA A 23 5.12 -3.87 -10.22
CA ALA A 23 4.15 -4.96 -10.21
C ALA A 23 3.43 -5.00 -8.86
N LEU A 24 4.17 -5.00 -7.74
CA LEU A 24 3.60 -4.99 -6.40
C LEU A 24 2.79 -3.70 -6.14
N ALA A 25 3.26 -2.55 -6.63
CA ALA A 25 2.50 -1.30 -6.53
C ALA A 25 1.14 -1.38 -7.24
N VAL A 26 1.09 -1.96 -8.44
CA VAL A 26 -0.17 -2.16 -9.18
C VAL A 26 -1.08 -3.15 -8.44
N VAL A 27 -0.55 -4.28 -7.99
CA VAL A 27 -1.32 -5.28 -7.23
C VAL A 27 -1.90 -4.67 -5.96
N TRP A 28 -1.12 -3.88 -5.22
CA TRP A 28 -1.55 -3.20 -4.01
C TRP A 28 -2.76 -2.28 -4.28
N TRP A 29 -2.68 -1.42 -5.31
CA TRP A 29 -3.80 -0.55 -5.70
C TRP A 29 -5.04 -1.33 -6.15
N VAL A 30 -4.87 -2.40 -6.93
CA VAL A 30 -5.99 -3.25 -7.38
C VAL A 30 -6.71 -3.88 -6.18
N VAL A 31 -5.95 -4.45 -5.23
CA VAL A 31 -6.52 -5.08 -4.04
C VAL A 31 -7.21 -4.04 -3.15
N LEU A 32 -6.65 -2.84 -3.01
CA LEU A 32 -7.27 -1.73 -2.26
C LEU A 32 -8.64 -1.35 -2.84
N VAL A 33 -8.72 -1.13 -4.16
CA VAL A 33 -9.99 -0.80 -4.83
C VAL A 33 -10.99 -1.93 -4.67
N LEU A 34 -10.55 -3.17 -4.83
CA LEU A 34 -11.41 -4.35 -4.67
C LEU A 34 -11.96 -4.44 -3.24
N ARG A 35 -11.13 -4.20 -2.22
CA ARG A 35 -11.54 -4.16 -0.81
C ARG A 35 -12.58 -3.06 -0.54
N GLY A 36 -12.46 -1.89 -1.17
CA GLY A 36 -13.43 -0.81 -1.02
C GLY A 36 -14.79 -1.10 -1.66
N VAL A 37 -14.83 -1.81 -2.79
CA VAL A 37 -16.06 -2.06 -3.55
C VAL A 37 -16.81 -3.31 -3.06
N LEU A 38 -16.10 -4.33 -2.57
CA LEU A 38 -16.71 -5.60 -2.18
C LEU A 38 -17.83 -5.52 -1.14
N PRO A 39 -17.77 -4.68 -0.09
CA PRO A 39 -18.86 -4.55 0.87
C PRO A 39 -20.19 -4.14 0.21
N ALA A 40 -20.14 -3.24 -0.78
CA ALA A 40 -21.32 -2.84 -1.55
C ALA A 40 -21.85 -3.99 -2.41
N VAL A 41 -20.96 -4.75 -3.05
CA VAL A 41 -21.34 -5.96 -3.81
C VAL A 41 -21.97 -7.01 -2.90
N PHE A 42 -21.45 -7.19 -1.69
CA PHE A 42 -22.02 -8.10 -0.70
C PHE A 42 -23.42 -7.68 -0.28
N ALA A 43 -23.66 -6.38 -0.04
CA ALA A 43 -24.99 -5.86 0.27
C ALA A 43 -26.01 -6.16 -0.85
N ILE A 44 -25.60 -6.00 -2.12
CA ILE A 44 -26.44 -6.36 -3.27
C ILE A 44 -26.71 -7.87 -3.31
N ALA A 45 -25.68 -8.70 -3.11
CA ALA A 45 -25.83 -10.16 -3.08
C ALA A 45 -26.80 -10.62 -1.98
N MET A 46 -26.73 -10.01 -0.80
CA MET A 46 -27.67 -10.25 0.29
C MET A 46 -29.09 -9.83 -0.08
N GLY A 47 -29.27 -8.69 -0.76
CA GLY A 47 -30.59 -8.27 -1.27
C GLY A 47 -31.19 -9.27 -2.26
N VAL A 48 -30.38 -9.79 -3.18
CA VAL A 48 -30.79 -10.84 -4.13
C VAL A 48 -31.18 -12.12 -3.40
N LEU A 49 -30.39 -12.52 -2.40
CA LEU A 49 -30.69 -13.70 -1.57
C LEU A 49 -32.02 -13.53 -0.83
N VAL A 50 -32.25 -12.39 -0.18
CA VAL A 50 -33.51 -12.09 0.51
C VAL A 50 -34.70 -12.12 -0.46
N ALA A 51 -34.55 -11.55 -1.66
CA ALA A 51 -35.59 -11.57 -2.68
C ALA A 51 -35.94 -12.99 -3.15
N ALA A 52 -34.93 -13.87 -3.32
CA ALA A 52 -35.15 -15.26 -3.70
C ALA A 52 -35.90 -16.04 -2.60
N VAL A 53 -35.56 -15.80 -1.32
CA VAL A 53 -36.28 -16.38 -0.18
C VAL A 53 -37.74 -15.93 -0.18
N GLN A 54 -38.01 -14.64 -0.39
CA GLN A 54 -39.38 -14.11 -0.41
C GLN A 54 -40.23 -14.68 -1.56
N ARG A 55 -39.61 -14.98 -2.71
CA ARG A 55 -40.27 -15.55 -3.88
C ARG A 55 -40.40 -17.08 -3.84
N SER A 56 -39.80 -17.74 -2.84
CA SER A 56 -39.65 -19.20 -2.80
C SER A 56 -38.93 -19.79 -4.01
N ASP A 57 -38.01 -19.01 -4.60
CA ASP A 57 -37.17 -19.41 -5.74
C ASP A 57 -36.00 -20.29 -5.29
N GLY A 58 -35.28 -20.88 -6.25
CA GLY A 58 -34.06 -21.64 -5.99
C GLY A 58 -32.96 -20.79 -5.33
N LEU A 59 -32.50 -21.21 -4.15
CA LEU A 59 -31.51 -20.45 -3.35
C LEU A 59 -30.06 -20.68 -3.75
N SER A 60 -29.75 -21.72 -4.52
CA SER A 60 -28.38 -22.13 -4.84
C SER A 60 -27.54 -21.02 -5.49
N GLY A 61 -28.11 -20.30 -6.46
CA GLY A 61 -27.44 -19.20 -7.14
C GLY A 61 -27.10 -18.02 -6.20
N PRO A 62 -28.10 -17.43 -5.51
CA PRO A 62 -27.85 -16.36 -4.54
C PRO A 62 -26.92 -16.75 -3.40
N LEU A 63 -27.00 -17.99 -2.89
CA LEU A 63 -26.08 -18.48 -1.86
C LEU A 63 -24.64 -18.59 -2.39
N ALA A 64 -24.46 -19.12 -3.60
CA ALA A 64 -23.13 -19.23 -4.22
C ALA A 64 -22.51 -17.85 -4.43
N LEU A 65 -23.29 -16.87 -4.91
CA LEU A 65 -22.84 -15.48 -5.06
C LEU A 65 -22.40 -14.89 -3.72
N ALA A 66 -23.25 -14.96 -2.68
CA ALA A 66 -22.93 -14.44 -1.36
C ALA A 66 -21.69 -15.12 -0.76
N GLY A 67 -21.58 -16.45 -0.92
CA GLY A 67 -20.44 -17.23 -0.47
C GLY A 67 -19.12 -16.84 -1.16
N VAL A 68 -19.13 -16.65 -2.48
CA VAL A 68 -17.94 -16.20 -3.22
C VAL A 68 -17.51 -14.80 -2.77
N VAL A 69 -18.44 -13.85 -2.66
CA VAL A 69 -18.13 -12.49 -2.22
C VAL A 69 -17.62 -12.49 -0.78
N PHE A 70 -18.19 -13.32 0.09
CA PHE A 70 -17.74 -13.50 1.46
C PHE A 70 -16.31 -14.05 1.52
N VAL A 71 -15.99 -15.09 0.74
CA VAL A 71 -14.63 -15.65 0.69
C VAL A 71 -13.64 -14.59 0.20
N LEU A 72 -14.00 -13.81 -0.83
CA LEU A 72 -13.14 -12.71 -1.29
C LEU A 72 -12.92 -11.66 -0.21
N LEU A 73 -13.97 -11.27 0.54
CA LEU A 73 -13.85 -10.34 1.68
C LEU A 73 -12.84 -10.84 2.72
N GLN A 74 -12.85 -12.14 3.03
CA GLN A 74 -11.95 -12.73 4.01
C GLN A 74 -10.50 -12.84 3.52
N VAL A 75 -10.29 -13.12 2.23
CA VAL A 75 -8.96 -13.40 1.67
C VAL A 75 -8.24 -12.13 1.21
N LEU A 76 -8.96 -11.09 0.79
CA LEU A 76 -8.35 -9.84 0.32
C LEU A 76 -7.57 -9.11 1.42
N SER A 77 -8.01 -9.19 2.68
CA SER A 77 -7.29 -8.54 3.78
C SER A 77 -5.87 -9.09 3.98
N PRO A 78 -5.66 -10.40 4.21
CA PRO A 78 -4.31 -10.96 4.36
C PRO A 78 -3.47 -10.84 3.08
N ILE A 79 -4.09 -10.91 1.89
CA ILE A 79 -3.37 -10.66 0.63
C ILE A 79 -2.84 -9.22 0.60
N HIS A 80 -3.68 -8.23 0.94
CA HIS A 80 -3.28 -6.83 0.91
C HIS A 80 -2.15 -6.56 1.90
N GLN A 81 -2.22 -7.17 3.10
CA GLN A 81 -1.16 -7.11 4.10
C GLN A 81 0.16 -7.67 3.59
N ALA A 82 0.14 -8.87 3.00
CA ALA A 82 1.34 -9.49 2.46
C ALA A 82 1.94 -8.68 1.30
N VAL A 83 1.12 -8.20 0.38
CA VAL A 83 1.56 -7.33 -0.73
C VAL A 83 2.12 -6.01 -0.20
N GLY A 84 1.45 -5.39 0.76
CA GLY A 84 1.88 -4.15 1.41
C GLY A 84 3.23 -4.31 2.11
N ALA A 85 3.42 -5.39 2.88
CA ALA A 85 4.67 -5.68 3.55
C ALA A 85 5.83 -5.83 2.56
N ASN A 86 5.66 -6.68 1.54
CA ASN A 86 6.69 -6.90 0.51
C ASN A 86 7.01 -5.63 -0.27
N LEU A 87 5.99 -4.82 -0.61
CA LEU A 87 6.20 -3.55 -1.30
C LEU A 87 6.93 -2.55 -0.40
N GLY A 88 6.61 -2.51 0.89
CA GLY A 88 7.29 -1.68 1.87
C GLY A 88 8.77 -2.05 2.02
N ASP A 89 9.10 -3.33 2.16
CA ASP A 89 10.48 -3.80 2.27
C ASP A 89 11.30 -3.50 1.00
N ARG A 90 10.73 -3.75 -0.19
CA ARG A 90 11.40 -3.41 -1.46
C ARG A 90 11.61 -1.90 -1.62
N THR A 91 10.67 -1.09 -1.12
CA THR A 91 10.79 0.36 -1.18
C THR A 91 11.83 0.88 -0.20
N ALA A 92 11.93 0.30 1.00
CA ALA A 92 13.00 0.60 1.94
C ALA A 92 14.38 0.28 1.34
N ALA A 93 14.55 -0.93 0.80
CA ALA A 93 15.79 -1.34 0.14
C ALA A 93 16.16 -0.41 -1.04
N TRP A 94 15.19 -0.07 -1.89
CA TRP A 94 15.42 0.86 -3.01
C TRP A 94 15.86 2.26 -2.54
N LEU A 95 15.25 2.78 -1.47
CA LEU A 95 15.64 4.06 -0.88
C LEU A 95 17.06 4.01 -0.29
N TYR A 96 17.39 2.92 0.40
CA TYR A 96 18.73 2.70 0.96
C TYR A 96 19.81 2.64 -0.12
N ASP A 97 19.56 1.90 -1.20
CA ASP A 97 20.48 1.83 -2.36
C ASP A 97 20.67 3.22 -2.98
N ARG A 98 19.59 3.98 -3.09
CA ARG A 98 19.62 5.34 -3.66
C ARG A 98 20.41 6.32 -2.79
N LEU A 99 20.31 6.20 -1.47
CA LEU A 99 21.10 6.98 -0.52
C LEU A 99 22.58 6.60 -0.60
N THR A 100 22.86 5.30 -0.62
CA THR A 100 24.23 4.78 -0.80
C THR A 100 24.86 5.29 -2.09
N GLU A 101 24.15 5.20 -3.22
CA GLU A 101 24.59 5.73 -4.51
C GLU A 101 24.89 7.23 -4.43
N ALA A 102 24.01 8.01 -3.78
CA ALA A 102 24.19 9.45 -3.63
C ALA A 102 25.42 9.79 -2.77
N CYS A 103 25.74 8.97 -1.76
CA CYS A 103 26.91 9.16 -0.91
C CYS A 103 28.23 8.86 -1.63
N VAL A 104 28.27 7.83 -2.49
CA VAL A 104 29.53 7.36 -3.12
C VAL A 104 29.79 7.92 -4.52
N ARG A 105 28.77 8.45 -5.21
CA ARG A 105 28.90 8.93 -6.59
C ARG A 105 29.77 10.19 -6.74
N PRO A 106 29.67 11.23 -5.90
CA PRO A 106 30.55 12.38 -6.00
C PRO A 106 31.99 12.01 -5.60
N PRO A 107 33.01 12.50 -6.30
CA PRO A 107 34.40 12.19 -5.96
C PRO A 107 34.83 12.86 -4.65
N GLY A 108 35.45 12.09 -3.76
CA GLY A 108 35.94 12.56 -2.46
C GLY A 108 34.91 12.49 -1.33
N MET A 109 35.28 13.00 -0.15
CA MET A 109 34.42 12.99 1.06
C MET A 109 33.85 14.37 1.39
N GLY A 110 34.27 15.43 0.68
CA GLY A 110 33.96 16.82 1.05
C GLY A 110 32.47 17.17 1.06
N HIS A 111 31.62 16.50 0.27
CA HIS A 111 30.17 16.70 0.34
C HIS A 111 29.55 16.09 1.60
N LEU A 112 30.13 14.99 2.11
CA LEU A 112 29.69 14.32 3.34
C LEU A 112 30.06 15.10 4.60
N GLU A 113 31.01 16.04 4.50
CA GLU A 113 31.41 16.91 5.60
C GLU A 113 30.47 18.11 5.78
N ASP A 114 29.54 18.35 4.85
CA ASP A 114 28.51 19.39 5.00
C ASP A 114 27.60 19.03 6.20
N PRO A 115 27.51 19.91 7.23
CA PRO A 115 26.65 19.68 8.39
C PRO A 115 25.18 19.47 8.03
N LYS A 116 24.68 20.11 6.97
CA LYS A 116 23.29 19.93 6.52
C LYS A 116 23.06 18.54 5.96
N LEU A 117 23.95 18.08 5.07
CA LEU A 117 23.84 16.73 4.49
C LEU A 117 24.00 15.66 5.57
N THR A 118 24.93 15.84 6.51
CA THR A 118 25.13 14.92 7.64
C THR A 118 23.86 14.78 8.49
N SER A 119 23.18 15.90 8.76
CA SER A 119 21.89 15.90 9.47
C SER A 119 20.82 15.12 8.69
N ASP A 120 20.68 15.37 7.39
CA ASP A 120 19.69 14.68 6.55
C ASP A 120 19.96 13.16 6.45
N LEU A 121 21.23 12.76 6.33
CA LEU A 121 21.64 11.35 6.33
C LEU A 121 21.37 10.67 7.68
N THR A 122 21.51 11.40 8.79
CA THR A 122 21.17 10.88 10.12
C THR A 122 19.68 10.60 10.21
N VAL A 123 18.83 11.54 9.77
CA VAL A 123 17.36 11.32 9.72
C VAL A 123 17.01 10.13 8.84
N ALA A 124 17.64 9.99 7.68
CA ALA A 124 17.41 8.86 6.78
C ALA A 124 17.82 7.52 7.40
N ARG A 125 18.94 7.47 8.12
CA ARG A 125 19.39 6.28 8.85
C ARG A 125 18.47 5.94 10.01
N ASP A 126 18.05 6.93 10.78
CA ASP A 126 17.16 6.73 11.92
C ASP A 126 15.79 6.22 11.46
N PHE A 127 15.34 6.64 10.29
CA PHE A 127 14.17 6.08 9.60
C PHE A 127 14.37 4.62 9.18
N ASP A 128 15.50 4.31 8.53
CA ASP A 128 15.82 2.95 8.08
C ASP A 128 15.92 1.95 9.25
N LEU A 129 16.47 2.41 10.39
CA LEU A 129 16.55 1.63 11.63
C LEU A 129 15.21 1.53 12.39
N GLY A 130 14.13 2.18 11.91
CA GLY A 130 12.83 2.18 12.58
C GLY A 130 12.80 2.97 13.89
N MET A 131 13.73 3.90 14.12
CA MET A 131 13.77 4.74 15.31
C MET A 131 12.77 5.90 15.23
N THR A 132 12.44 6.36 14.02
CA THR A 132 11.50 7.49 13.81
C THR A 132 10.05 7.04 13.56
N GLY A 133 9.78 5.73 13.53
CA GLY A 133 8.46 5.17 13.24
C GLY A 133 8.52 3.70 12.84
N PRO A 134 7.35 3.06 12.63
CA PRO A 134 7.30 1.67 12.19
C PRO A 134 7.97 1.51 10.81
N PRO A 135 8.63 0.36 10.54
CA PRO A 135 9.15 0.02 9.22
C PRO A 135 8.14 0.22 8.09
N LEU A 136 8.62 0.46 6.86
CA LEU A 136 7.74 0.66 5.71
C LEU A 136 6.81 -0.53 5.46
N SER A 137 7.27 -1.77 5.68
CA SER A 137 6.42 -2.97 5.56
C SER A 137 5.21 -2.96 6.48
N ILE A 138 5.35 -2.41 7.69
CA ILE A 138 4.24 -2.26 8.64
C ILE A 138 3.39 -1.03 8.28
N SER A 139 4.04 0.09 7.94
CA SER A 139 3.37 1.34 7.57
C SER A 139 2.42 1.19 6.39
N MET A 140 2.74 0.31 5.43
CA MET A 140 1.91 0.05 4.26
C MET A 140 0.51 -0.48 4.61
N ASP A 141 0.37 -1.29 5.66
CA ASP A 141 -0.95 -1.78 6.08
C ASP A 141 -1.77 -0.69 6.76
N PHE A 142 -1.13 0.16 7.58
CA PHE A 142 -1.81 1.31 8.18
C PHE A 142 -2.32 2.31 7.13
N ILE A 143 -1.52 2.58 6.10
CA ILE A 143 -1.93 3.44 4.98
C ILE A 143 -3.10 2.81 4.23
N ALA A 144 -3.01 1.51 3.94
CA ALA A 144 -4.08 0.77 3.28
C ALA A 144 -5.40 0.79 4.08
N GLY A 145 -5.34 0.52 5.39
CA GLY A 145 -6.50 0.54 6.27
C GLY A 145 -7.14 1.92 6.33
N GLY A 146 -6.34 2.97 6.54
CA GLY A 146 -6.83 4.35 6.56
C GLY A 146 -7.51 4.77 5.27
N LEU A 147 -7.05 4.29 4.10
CA LEU A 147 -7.69 4.60 2.81
C LEU A 147 -9.02 3.87 2.57
N VAL A 148 -9.26 2.74 3.25
CA VAL A 148 -10.51 1.97 3.12
C VAL A 148 -11.58 2.47 4.10
N GLU A 149 -11.17 3.02 5.23
CA GLU A 149 -12.07 3.52 6.30
C GLU A 149 -12.57 4.95 6.08
N MET A 150 -12.02 5.70 5.12
CA MET A 150 -12.45 7.06 4.73
C MET A 150 -13.69 7.06 3.85
#